data_AF-A0A8S3ZAJ6-F1
#
_entry.id   AF-A0A8S3ZAJ6-F1
#
_cell.length_a   1.000
_cell.length_b   1.000
_cell.length_c   1.000
_cell.angle_alpha   90.00
_cell.angle_beta   90.00
_cell.angle_gamma   90.00
#
_symmetry.space_group_name_H-M   'P 1'
#
loop_
_entity.id
_entity.type
_entity.pdbx_description
1 polymer ?
#
loop_
_entity_poly.entity_id
_entity_poly.type
_entity_poly.pdbx_seq_one_letter_code
_entity_poly.pdbx_strand_id
1 'polypeptide(L)'
;MFVDMFPMDMPPPGPPIDISPRKPKRSYELRCIIWNTDDVVLEDDAFFTGEKMSDIYVKGWVKGSEDMQSTDIHYRSLTGEGNFNWRFVFPFDYLVAEEKISKIPARLNLQVWDADHFSADDFLGSLTLDLNRFPRGAKSSKLCTLDMLKTDDSVPQISLFKHRRVKGWWPFHVKNEGSEELELTGKVEAELHLMTVEEAEKHPAGLGRSEPDPLDKPNRPDSSFMWFMNPFKSLRYILWHNYKWVIIKVLVVAFLAALLVLFFYSMPVVVVCCLLSGNYLLNCLVSVTYPVILAH
;
A
#
# COMPACT_ATOMS: atom_id res chain seq x y z
N MET A 1 -53.77 7.13 -22.92
CA MET A 1 -54.23 5.82 -23.45
C MET A 1 -54.19 5.93 -24.95
N PHE A 2 -53.41 5.08 -25.62
CA PHE A 2 -53.38 5.00 -27.08
C PHE A 2 -54.24 3.81 -27.51
N VAL A 3 -55.00 3.98 -28.59
CA VAL A 3 -55.88 2.95 -29.16
C VAL A 3 -55.46 2.79 -30.61
N ASP A 4 -54.96 1.61 -30.96
CA ASP A 4 -54.67 1.24 -32.36
C ASP A 4 -55.91 0.58 -32.97
N MET A 5 -56.31 1.04 -34.16
CA MET A 5 -57.40 0.48 -34.95
C MET A 5 -56.81 -0.28 -36.14
N PHE A 6 -57.18 -1.55 -36.28
CA PHE A 6 -56.73 -2.41 -37.38
C PHE A 6 -57.88 -2.68 -38.38
N PRO A 7 -57.58 -2.77 -39.69
CA PRO A 7 -58.54 -3.21 -40.71
C PRO A 7 -59.04 -4.64 -40.46
N MET A 8 -60.29 -4.94 -40.85
CA MET A 8 -60.94 -6.25 -40.60
C MET A 8 -60.45 -7.37 -41.52
N ASP A 9 -59.79 -7.02 -42.61
CA ASP A 9 -59.18 -7.87 -43.63
C ASP A 9 -57.77 -8.35 -43.25
N MET A 10 -57.26 -7.89 -42.11
CA MET A 10 -55.98 -8.27 -41.54
C MET A 10 -56.16 -9.39 -40.49
N PRO A 11 -55.23 -10.36 -40.41
CA PRO A 11 -55.23 -11.32 -39.30
C PRO A 11 -55.16 -10.58 -37.96
N PRO A 12 -55.82 -11.08 -36.91
CA PRO A 12 -55.88 -10.41 -35.62
C PRO A 12 -54.47 -10.11 -35.10
N PRO A 13 -54.27 -8.98 -34.39
CA PRO A 13 -52.97 -8.67 -33.82
C PRO A 13 -52.50 -9.83 -32.96
N GLY A 14 -51.18 -10.06 -32.99
CA GLY A 14 -50.55 -11.13 -32.21
C GLY A 14 -50.85 -10.99 -30.71
N PRO A 15 -50.53 -12.04 -29.93
CA PRO A 15 -50.70 -11.98 -28.48
C PRO A 15 -50.02 -10.72 -27.91
N PRO A 16 -50.61 -10.10 -26.87
CA PRO A 16 -50.04 -8.92 -26.24
C PRO A 16 -48.56 -9.12 -25.93
N ILE A 17 -47.73 -8.18 -26.37
CA ILE A 17 -46.31 -8.18 -26.02
C ILE A 17 -46.22 -7.86 -24.53
N ASP A 18 -45.66 -8.78 -23.75
CA ASP A 18 -45.36 -8.53 -22.34
C ASP A 18 -44.25 -7.47 -22.24
N ILE A 19 -44.65 -6.26 -21.84
CA ILE A 19 -43.77 -5.12 -21.59
C ILE A 19 -43.36 -5.02 -20.11
N SER A 20 -43.63 -6.05 -19.29
CA SER A 20 -43.18 -6.08 -17.91
C SER A 20 -41.65 -5.90 -17.83
N PRO A 21 -41.14 -5.22 -16.78
CA PRO A 21 -39.70 -5.07 -16.61
C PRO A 21 -39.02 -6.44 -16.62
N ARG A 22 -38.03 -6.61 -17.49
CA ARG A 22 -37.32 -7.88 -17.61
C ARG A 22 -36.64 -8.21 -16.28
N LYS A 23 -36.93 -9.38 -15.73
CA LYS A 23 -36.30 -9.86 -14.50
C LYS A 23 -34.84 -10.25 -14.77
N PRO A 24 -33.92 -10.02 -13.82
CA PRO A 24 -32.56 -10.50 -13.94
C PRO A 24 -32.56 -12.02 -14.10
N LYS A 25 -31.85 -12.51 -15.13
CA LYS A 25 -31.79 -13.94 -15.43
C LYS A 25 -30.90 -14.69 -14.46
N ARG A 26 -29.90 -14.01 -13.86
CA ARG A 26 -28.90 -14.60 -12.98
C ARG A 26 -28.40 -13.57 -11.95
N SER A 27 -28.37 -13.98 -10.70
CA SER A 27 -27.66 -13.29 -9.63
C SER A 27 -26.21 -13.77 -9.61
N TYR A 28 -25.28 -12.84 -9.46
CA TYR A 28 -23.85 -13.08 -9.40
C TYR A 28 -23.28 -12.57 -8.08
N GLU A 29 -22.14 -13.12 -7.71
CA GLU A 29 -21.28 -12.62 -6.64
C GLU A 29 -19.91 -12.31 -7.24
N LEU A 30 -19.48 -11.05 -7.12
CA LEU A 30 -18.11 -10.65 -7.44
C LEU A 30 -17.29 -10.62 -6.16
N ARG A 31 -16.26 -11.46 -6.13
CA ARG A 31 -15.22 -11.39 -5.10
C ARG A 31 -14.04 -10.63 -5.67
N CYS A 32 -13.63 -9.55 -5.00
CA CYS A 32 -12.45 -8.77 -5.34
C CYS A 32 -11.45 -8.89 -4.19
N ILE A 33 -10.29 -9.49 -4.42
CA ILE A 33 -9.23 -9.56 -3.41
C ILE A 33 -8.21 -8.47 -3.71
N ILE A 34 -8.03 -7.55 -2.78
CA ILE A 34 -6.93 -6.58 -2.79
C ILE A 34 -5.73 -7.25 -2.14
N TRP A 35 -4.73 -7.57 -2.95
CA TRP A 35 -3.49 -8.18 -2.47
C TRP A 35 -2.56 -7.11 -1.94
N ASN A 36 -2.10 -6.24 -2.85
CA ASN A 36 -1.10 -5.23 -2.58
C ASN A 36 -1.40 -3.91 -3.31
N THR A 37 -0.81 -2.82 -2.85
CA THR A 37 -0.62 -1.57 -3.59
C THR A 37 0.86 -1.28 -3.76
N ASP A 38 1.22 -0.52 -4.77
CA ASP A 38 2.59 -0.12 -5.07
C ASP A 38 2.63 1.27 -5.70
N ASP A 39 3.74 1.99 -5.52
CA ASP A 39 3.97 3.36 -6.00
C ASP A 39 2.81 4.34 -5.66
N VAL A 40 2.12 4.16 -4.53
CA VAL A 40 1.08 5.09 -4.07
C VAL A 40 1.72 6.40 -3.62
N VAL A 41 1.12 7.53 -4.01
CA VAL A 41 1.59 8.87 -3.61
C VAL A 41 1.56 9.01 -2.08
N LEU A 42 2.59 9.67 -1.55
CA LEU A 42 2.79 9.88 -0.13
C LEU A 42 2.46 11.34 0.22
N GLU A 43 1.48 11.55 1.10
CA GLU A 43 1.01 12.87 1.49
C GLU A 43 1.57 13.34 2.85
N ASP A 44 1.65 12.47 3.85
CA ASP A 44 2.06 12.87 5.19
C ASP A 44 3.58 13.03 5.33
N ASP A 45 4.02 14.07 6.04
CA ASP A 45 5.39 14.14 6.54
C ASP A 45 5.50 13.40 7.88
N ALA A 46 6.36 12.39 7.97
CA ALA A 46 6.66 11.74 9.24
C ALA A 46 7.20 12.77 10.23
N PHE A 47 6.43 13.05 11.29
CA PHE A 47 6.68 14.11 12.30
C PHE A 47 8.11 14.18 12.84
N PHE A 48 8.85 13.08 12.79
CA PHE A 48 10.20 13.01 13.33
C PHE A 48 11.32 12.92 12.28
N THR A 49 11.14 12.15 11.21
CA THR A 49 12.19 11.99 10.18
C THR A 49 12.09 13.04 9.09
N GLY A 50 10.92 13.67 8.92
CA GLY A 50 10.62 14.53 7.77
C GLY A 50 10.56 13.75 6.46
N GLU A 51 10.47 12.41 6.53
CA GLU A 51 10.28 11.55 5.36
C GLU A 51 8.79 11.42 5.08
N LYS A 52 8.39 11.48 3.81
CA LYS A 52 7.00 11.31 3.43
C LYS A 52 6.53 9.87 3.72
N MET A 53 5.33 9.72 4.25
CA MET A 53 4.66 8.45 4.49
C MET A 53 3.15 8.57 4.25
N SER A 54 2.45 7.45 4.15
CA SER A 54 0.97 7.43 4.14
C SER A 54 0.43 6.19 4.84
N ASP A 55 -0.72 6.33 5.50
CA ASP A 55 -1.53 5.29 6.13
C ASP A 55 -2.58 4.77 5.11
N ILE A 56 -2.12 3.95 4.17
CA ILE A 56 -2.88 3.58 2.97
C ILE A 56 -4.01 2.60 3.28
N TYR A 57 -5.19 2.85 2.72
CA TYR A 57 -6.26 1.85 2.62
C TYR A 57 -7.05 1.98 1.30
N VAL A 58 -7.77 0.92 0.92
CA VAL A 58 -8.52 0.87 -0.34
C VAL A 58 -10.01 0.71 -0.06
N LYS A 59 -10.84 1.52 -0.73
CA LYS A 59 -12.29 1.42 -0.79
C LYS A 59 -12.74 0.81 -2.11
N GLY A 60 -13.83 0.06 -2.10
CA GLY A 60 -14.41 -0.51 -3.32
C GLY A 60 -15.92 -0.70 -3.27
N TRP A 61 -16.58 -0.54 -4.42
CA TRP A 61 -18.02 -0.74 -4.58
C TRP A 61 -18.43 -1.02 -6.03
N VAL A 62 -19.62 -1.55 -6.23
CA VAL A 62 -20.19 -1.86 -7.55
C VAL A 62 -21.46 -1.06 -7.82
N LYS A 63 -22.39 -0.98 -6.85
CA LYS A 63 -23.69 -0.31 -7.02
C LYS A 63 -23.66 1.16 -6.60
N GLY A 64 -22.88 1.50 -5.58
CA GLY A 64 -22.74 2.86 -5.08
C GLY A 64 -22.25 2.91 -3.63
N SER A 65 -22.71 3.91 -2.87
CA SER A 65 -22.30 4.07 -1.47
C SER A 65 -22.87 2.97 -0.55
N GLU A 66 -23.99 2.35 -0.92
CA GLU A 66 -24.68 1.33 -0.12
C GLU A 66 -23.90 0.01 0.01
N ASP A 67 -23.09 -0.34 -1.00
CA ASP A 67 -22.28 -1.55 -1.03
C ASP A 67 -20.79 -1.25 -0.86
N MET A 68 -20.42 -0.04 -0.43
CA MET A 68 -19.04 0.36 -0.21
C MET A 68 -18.39 -0.44 0.91
N GLN A 69 -17.23 -1.03 0.59
CA GLN A 69 -16.39 -1.80 1.51
C GLN A 69 -14.98 -1.20 1.51
N SER A 70 -14.26 -1.36 2.62
CA SER A 70 -12.87 -0.91 2.75
C SER A 70 -11.97 -2.00 3.31
N THR A 71 -10.69 -1.94 2.98
CA THR A 71 -9.65 -2.78 3.60
C THR A 71 -9.37 -2.34 5.03
N ASP A 72 -8.52 -3.09 5.75
CA ASP A 72 -7.82 -2.53 6.89
C ASP A 72 -6.73 -1.53 6.44
N ILE A 73 -6.22 -0.75 7.38
CA ILE A 73 -5.22 0.29 7.13
C ILE A 73 -3.82 -0.33 7.14
N HIS A 74 -3.01 0.01 6.15
CA HIS A 74 -1.57 -0.23 6.14
C HIS A 74 -0.85 1.02 6.66
N TYR A 75 -0.45 0.99 7.92
CA TYR A 75 0.17 2.13 8.57
C TYR A 75 1.61 2.37 8.09
N ARG A 76 1.94 3.64 7.86
CA ARG A 76 3.29 4.18 7.64
C ARG A 76 4.02 3.53 6.48
N SER A 77 3.38 3.54 5.32
CA SER A 77 4.06 3.20 4.07
C SER A 77 5.06 4.30 3.72
N LEU A 78 6.34 3.95 3.62
CA LEU A 78 7.42 4.87 3.23
C LEU A 78 7.71 4.85 1.72
N THR A 79 7.18 3.85 1.01
CA THR A 79 7.46 3.58 -0.40
C THR A 79 6.21 3.61 -1.27
N GLY A 80 5.02 3.79 -0.68
CA GLY A 80 3.74 3.65 -1.36
C GLY A 80 3.27 2.19 -1.48
N GLU A 81 4.00 1.25 -0.87
CA GLU A 81 3.61 -0.16 -0.78
C GLU A 81 2.56 -0.36 0.32
N GLY A 82 1.52 -1.14 0.03
CA GLY A 82 0.49 -1.49 1.01
C GLY A 82 0.09 -2.95 0.86
N ASN A 83 0.06 -3.70 1.98
CA ASN A 83 -0.16 -5.15 1.94
C ASN A 83 -1.44 -5.48 2.72
N PHE A 84 -2.46 -6.02 2.05
CA PHE A 84 -3.81 -6.14 2.61
C PHE A 84 -4.29 -7.58 2.75
N ASN A 85 -4.16 -8.39 1.69
CA ASN A 85 -4.81 -9.70 1.58
C ASN A 85 -6.29 -9.63 2.00
N TRP A 86 -7.05 -8.74 1.39
CA TRP A 86 -8.40 -8.40 1.84
C TRP A 86 -9.45 -8.67 0.76
N ARG A 87 -10.50 -9.43 1.11
CA ARG A 87 -11.58 -9.81 0.20
C ARG A 87 -12.80 -8.90 0.34
N PHE A 88 -13.19 -8.25 -0.74
CA PHE A 88 -14.52 -7.68 -0.92
C PHE A 88 -15.47 -8.70 -1.55
N VAL A 89 -16.72 -8.69 -1.12
CA VAL A 89 -17.78 -9.59 -1.63
C VAL A 89 -18.98 -8.76 -2.02
N PHE A 90 -19.31 -8.74 -3.32
CA PHE A 90 -20.40 -7.92 -3.87
C PHE A 90 -21.46 -8.81 -4.55
N PRO A 91 -22.62 -9.02 -3.92
CA PRO A 91 -23.75 -9.69 -4.55
C PRO A 91 -24.56 -8.71 -5.43
N PHE A 92 -24.84 -9.09 -6.67
CA PHE A 92 -25.63 -8.28 -7.60
C PHE A 92 -26.41 -9.05 -8.66
N ASP A 93 -27.44 -8.40 -9.19
CA ASP A 93 -28.28 -8.94 -10.26
C ASP A 93 -27.87 -8.37 -11.62
N TYR A 94 -27.55 -9.24 -12.56
CA TYR A 94 -27.05 -8.84 -13.88
C TYR A 94 -28.07 -9.08 -15.00
N LEU A 95 -28.32 -8.02 -15.77
CA LEU A 95 -29.18 -7.99 -16.94
C LEU A 95 -28.35 -8.24 -18.20
N VAL A 96 -28.18 -9.51 -18.58
CA VAL A 96 -27.34 -9.94 -19.72
C VAL A 96 -27.68 -9.22 -21.03
N ALA A 97 -28.96 -8.95 -21.29
CA ALA A 97 -29.37 -8.28 -22.53
C ALA A 97 -28.99 -6.79 -22.59
N GLU A 98 -28.79 -6.15 -21.43
CA GLU A 98 -28.46 -4.72 -21.32
C GLU A 98 -27.02 -4.49 -20.89
N GLU A 99 -26.27 -5.55 -20.55
CA GLU A 99 -24.93 -5.52 -19.97
C GLU A 99 -24.82 -4.67 -18.68
N LYS A 100 -25.92 -4.61 -17.90
CA LYS A 100 -26.08 -3.73 -16.73
C LYS A 100 -26.37 -4.50 -15.44
N ILE A 101 -25.99 -3.91 -14.32
CA ILE A 101 -26.38 -4.35 -12.97
C ILE A 101 -27.59 -3.52 -12.55
N SER A 102 -28.76 -4.10 -12.36
CA SER A 102 -29.95 -3.38 -11.84
C SER A 102 -30.20 -1.97 -12.43
N LYS A 103 -29.95 -1.78 -13.74
CA LYS A 103 -30.06 -0.53 -14.54
C LYS A 103 -28.85 0.42 -14.55
N ILE A 104 -27.81 0.16 -13.76
CA ILE A 104 -26.53 0.89 -13.79
C ILE A 104 -25.46 0.10 -14.56
N PRO A 105 -24.44 0.77 -15.13
CA PRO A 105 -23.35 0.07 -15.80
C PRO A 105 -22.61 -0.86 -14.82
N ALA A 106 -22.21 -2.04 -15.28
CA ALA A 106 -21.55 -3.04 -14.46
C ALA A 106 -20.08 -2.65 -14.20
N ARG A 107 -19.83 -1.72 -13.27
CA ARG A 107 -18.49 -1.17 -12.99
C ARG A 107 -18.06 -1.47 -11.56
N LEU A 108 -16.85 -1.98 -11.40
CA LEU A 108 -16.16 -2.02 -10.11
C LEU A 108 -15.37 -0.73 -9.96
N ASN A 109 -15.66 0.02 -8.90
CA ASN A 109 -14.93 1.22 -8.54
C ASN A 109 -14.02 0.87 -7.36
N LEU A 110 -12.75 1.28 -7.46
CA LEU A 110 -11.76 1.19 -6.41
C LEU A 110 -11.17 2.57 -6.17
N GLN A 111 -10.93 2.92 -4.93
CA GLN A 111 -10.24 4.16 -4.56
C GLN A 111 -9.20 3.88 -3.49
N VAL A 112 -8.09 4.59 -3.56
CA VAL A 112 -7.02 4.56 -2.56
C VAL A 112 -7.02 5.88 -1.79
N TRP A 113 -6.86 5.77 -0.48
CA TRP A 113 -6.99 6.86 0.48
C TRP A 113 -5.87 6.80 1.51
N ASP A 114 -5.53 7.97 2.05
CA ASP A 114 -4.69 8.13 3.23
C ASP A 114 -5.56 8.25 4.48
N ALA A 115 -5.29 7.45 5.51
CA ALA A 115 -6.07 7.44 6.74
C ALA A 115 -5.49 8.41 7.77
N ASP A 116 -6.19 9.50 8.00
CA ASP A 116 -5.75 10.54 8.92
C ASP A 116 -6.28 10.31 10.34
N HIS A 117 -5.45 10.57 11.36
CA HIS A 117 -5.87 10.40 12.75
C HIS A 117 -6.70 11.57 13.29
N PHE A 118 -6.45 12.79 12.80
CA PHE A 118 -7.00 14.03 13.35
C PHE A 118 -7.75 14.91 12.33
N SER A 119 -7.68 14.55 11.04
CA SER A 119 -8.31 15.25 9.90
C SER A 119 -9.22 14.31 9.12
N ALA A 120 -9.82 14.82 8.04
CA ALA A 120 -10.52 13.98 7.07
C ALA A 120 -9.50 13.25 6.20
N ASP A 121 -9.74 11.97 5.94
CA ASP A 121 -8.92 11.14 5.06
C ASP A 121 -8.71 11.79 3.68
N ASP A 122 -7.47 11.72 3.18
CA ASP A 122 -7.10 12.29 1.89
C ASP A 122 -7.33 11.29 0.75
N PHE A 123 -7.90 11.79 -0.35
CA PHE A 123 -8.12 10.99 -1.55
C PHE A 123 -6.85 10.98 -2.41
N LEU A 124 -6.29 9.78 -2.63
CA LEU A 124 -5.03 9.62 -3.37
C LEU A 124 -5.27 9.20 -4.83
N GLY A 125 -6.32 8.44 -5.12
CA GLY A 125 -6.55 7.95 -6.48
C GLY A 125 -7.77 7.07 -6.67
N SER A 126 -8.18 6.92 -7.93
CA SER A 126 -9.33 6.11 -8.31
C SER A 126 -9.05 5.20 -9.51
N LEU A 127 -9.79 4.10 -9.57
CA LEU A 127 -9.77 3.13 -10.65
C LEU A 127 -11.20 2.65 -10.88
N THR A 128 -11.66 2.71 -12.12
CA THR A 128 -12.97 2.19 -12.51
C THR A 128 -12.79 1.11 -13.58
N LEU A 129 -13.24 -0.10 -13.29
CA LEU A 129 -13.19 -1.25 -14.21
C LEU A 129 -14.60 -1.63 -14.64
N ASP A 130 -14.90 -1.50 -15.94
CA ASP A 130 -16.15 -2.03 -16.50
C ASP A 130 -16.04 -3.55 -16.64
N LEU A 131 -16.86 -4.28 -15.89
CA LEU A 131 -16.84 -5.75 -15.83
C LEU A 131 -17.11 -6.40 -17.19
N ASN A 132 -17.75 -5.68 -18.12
CA ASN A 132 -17.96 -6.15 -19.48
C ASN A 132 -16.71 -5.99 -20.34
N ARG A 133 -15.95 -4.91 -20.15
CA ARG A 133 -14.78 -4.53 -20.97
C ARG A 133 -13.78 -3.70 -20.16
N PHE A 134 -12.69 -4.33 -19.75
CA PHE A 134 -11.59 -3.64 -19.07
C PHE A 134 -10.24 -4.15 -19.55
N PRO A 135 -9.17 -3.34 -19.45
CA PRO A 135 -7.85 -3.76 -19.88
C PRO A 135 -7.35 -4.89 -18.99
N ARG A 136 -6.66 -5.85 -19.61
CA ARG A 136 -6.03 -6.93 -18.87
C ARG A 136 -4.96 -6.36 -17.93
N GLY A 137 -5.04 -6.71 -16.64
CA GLY A 137 -4.06 -6.26 -15.65
C GLY A 137 -2.64 -6.71 -15.97
N ALA A 138 -1.66 -5.88 -15.61
CA ALA A 138 -0.25 -6.16 -15.81
C ALA A 138 0.21 -7.30 -14.90
N LYS A 139 1.26 -8.04 -15.32
CA LYS A 139 1.79 -9.17 -14.54
C LYS A 139 2.60 -8.75 -13.32
N SER A 140 3.08 -7.50 -13.31
CA SER A 140 3.91 -6.93 -12.24
C SER A 140 3.68 -5.42 -12.19
N SER A 141 3.83 -4.82 -11.01
CA SER A 141 3.72 -3.36 -10.83
C SER A 141 4.59 -2.54 -11.81
N LYS A 142 5.81 -3.00 -12.13
CA LYS A 142 6.72 -2.32 -13.07
C LYS A 142 6.18 -2.19 -14.50
N LEU A 143 5.28 -3.09 -14.90
CA LEU A 143 4.64 -3.09 -16.22
C LEU A 143 3.27 -2.41 -16.20
N CYS A 144 2.82 -1.98 -15.01
CA CYS A 144 1.55 -1.30 -14.83
C CYS A 144 1.75 0.19 -15.15
N THR A 145 1.18 0.66 -16.26
CA THR A 145 1.27 2.05 -16.72
C THR A 145 -0.10 2.58 -17.10
N LEU A 146 -0.26 3.90 -17.12
CA LEU A 146 -1.50 4.55 -17.56
C LEU A 146 -1.88 4.22 -19.01
N ASP A 147 -0.91 3.86 -19.86
CA ASP A 147 -1.17 3.45 -21.24
C ASP A 147 -2.15 2.28 -21.33
N MET A 148 -2.24 1.46 -20.27
CA MET A 148 -3.20 0.36 -20.20
C MET A 148 -4.65 0.83 -20.11
N LEU A 149 -4.92 2.05 -19.65
CA LEU A 149 -6.27 2.60 -19.53
C LEU A 149 -6.73 3.31 -20.81
N LYS A 150 -5.89 3.35 -21.85
CA LYS A 150 -6.26 3.92 -23.14
C LYS A 150 -7.48 3.18 -23.70
N THR A 151 -8.47 3.95 -24.11
CA THR A 151 -9.68 3.46 -24.78
C THR A 151 -9.49 3.18 -26.26
N ASP A 152 -8.29 3.40 -26.79
CA ASP A 152 -7.96 3.03 -28.16
C ASP A 152 -7.94 1.51 -28.31
N ASP A 153 -8.34 1.00 -29.48
CA ASP A 153 -8.31 -0.45 -29.82
C ASP A 153 -6.90 -1.09 -29.77
N SER A 154 -5.89 -0.31 -29.39
CA SER A 154 -4.51 -0.76 -29.15
C SER A 154 -4.38 -1.66 -27.91
N VAL A 155 -5.24 -1.50 -26.90
CA VAL A 155 -5.16 -2.26 -25.64
C VAL A 155 -6.16 -3.42 -25.67
N PRO A 156 -5.72 -4.68 -25.49
CA PRO A 156 -6.63 -5.82 -25.47
C PRO A 156 -7.56 -5.77 -24.26
N GLN A 157 -8.86 -5.63 -24.54
CA GLN A 157 -9.92 -5.61 -23.54
C GLN A 157 -10.42 -7.04 -23.23
N ILE A 158 -10.76 -7.28 -21.98
CA ILE A 158 -11.35 -8.55 -21.52
C ILE A 158 -12.69 -8.31 -20.82
N SER A 159 -13.52 -9.35 -20.83
CA SER A 159 -14.80 -9.37 -20.13
C SER A 159 -14.74 -10.37 -18.98
N LEU A 160 -15.13 -9.96 -17.77
CA LEU A 160 -15.14 -10.84 -16.59
C LEU A 160 -16.23 -11.92 -16.70
N PHE A 161 -17.29 -11.65 -17.46
CA PHE A 161 -18.34 -12.63 -17.76
C PHE A 161 -17.87 -13.76 -18.69
N LYS A 162 -16.79 -13.53 -19.46
CA LYS A 162 -16.11 -14.57 -20.27
C LYS A 162 -14.97 -15.21 -19.49
N HIS A 163 -14.15 -14.39 -18.83
CA HIS A 163 -13.03 -14.82 -18.01
C HIS A 163 -13.39 -14.65 -16.54
N ARG A 164 -14.02 -15.68 -15.95
CA ARG A 164 -14.58 -15.60 -14.59
C ARG A 164 -13.59 -15.22 -13.50
N ARG A 165 -12.28 -15.44 -13.71
CA ARG A 165 -11.22 -15.12 -12.76
C ARG A 165 -10.06 -14.42 -13.44
N VAL A 166 -9.65 -13.27 -12.91
CA VAL A 166 -8.54 -12.46 -13.44
C VAL A 166 -7.75 -11.89 -12.27
N LYS A 167 -6.42 -12.01 -12.32
CA LYS A 167 -5.50 -11.36 -11.38
C LYS A 167 -4.51 -10.51 -12.15
N GLY A 168 -4.21 -9.32 -11.64
CA GLY A 168 -3.23 -8.43 -12.24
C GLY A 168 -3.08 -7.10 -11.51
N TRP A 169 -2.25 -6.25 -12.09
CA TRP A 169 -2.00 -4.90 -11.63
C TRP A 169 -2.76 -3.89 -12.49
N TRP A 170 -3.40 -2.91 -11.85
CA TRP A 170 -4.05 -1.78 -12.53
C TRP A 170 -3.62 -0.44 -11.90
N PRO A 171 -3.50 0.63 -12.71
CA PRO A 171 -3.07 1.92 -12.22
C PRO A 171 -4.24 2.71 -11.62
N PHE A 172 -4.05 3.25 -10.42
CA PHE A 172 -4.85 4.33 -9.89
C PHE A 172 -4.47 5.65 -10.57
N HIS A 173 -5.47 6.49 -10.77
CA HIS A 173 -5.25 7.80 -11.35
C HIS A 173 -6.12 8.87 -10.71
N VAL A 174 -5.64 10.10 -10.85
CA VAL A 174 -6.38 11.32 -10.56
C VAL A 174 -6.44 12.14 -11.85
N LYS A 175 -7.55 12.86 -12.03
CA LYS A 175 -7.70 13.82 -13.11
C LYS A 175 -7.25 15.18 -12.61
N ASN A 176 -6.26 15.77 -13.26
CA ASN A 176 -5.72 17.07 -12.83
C ASN A 176 -6.73 18.19 -13.10
N GLU A 177 -6.87 19.14 -12.17
CA GLU A 177 -7.82 20.26 -12.26
C GLU A 177 -7.30 21.33 -13.22
N GLY A 178 -7.32 21.02 -14.53
CA GLY A 178 -6.88 21.95 -15.57
C GLY A 178 -6.51 21.29 -16.90
N SER A 179 -6.24 19.99 -16.90
CA SER A 179 -5.94 19.19 -18.09
C SER A 179 -6.80 17.93 -18.12
N GLU A 180 -7.11 17.41 -19.32
CA GLU A 180 -7.74 16.09 -19.45
C GLU A 180 -6.75 14.93 -19.25
N GLU A 181 -5.50 15.24 -18.93
CA GLU A 181 -4.45 14.26 -18.66
C GLU A 181 -4.66 13.58 -17.31
N LEU A 182 -4.50 12.25 -17.32
CA LEU A 182 -4.54 11.40 -16.14
C LEU A 182 -3.14 11.33 -15.53
N GLU A 183 -3.06 11.50 -14.21
CA GLU A 183 -1.82 11.33 -13.46
C GLU A 183 -1.83 10.01 -12.70
N LEU A 184 -0.71 9.29 -12.71
CA LEU A 184 -0.57 7.99 -12.05
C LEU A 184 -0.28 8.24 -10.57
N THR A 185 -1.23 7.89 -9.70
CA THR A 185 -1.10 8.16 -8.26
C THR A 185 -0.92 6.90 -7.42
N GLY A 186 -0.92 5.72 -8.05
CA GLY A 186 -0.68 4.45 -7.39
C GLY A 186 -1.00 3.28 -8.29
N LYS A 187 -0.75 2.08 -7.80
CA LYS A 187 -1.08 0.83 -8.49
C LYS A 187 -1.69 -0.14 -7.49
N VAL A 188 -2.61 -0.97 -7.95
CA VAL A 188 -3.24 -2.01 -7.14
C VAL A 188 -3.11 -3.38 -7.80
N GLU A 189 -2.67 -4.35 -7.01
CA GLU A 189 -2.78 -5.76 -7.33
C GLU A 189 -4.11 -6.29 -6.83
N ALA A 190 -5.02 -6.57 -7.77
CA ALA A 190 -6.33 -7.10 -7.45
C ALA A 190 -6.56 -8.44 -8.13
N GLU A 191 -7.44 -9.24 -7.53
CA GLU A 191 -7.94 -10.46 -8.12
C GLU A 191 -9.47 -10.43 -8.12
N LEU A 192 -10.04 -10.49 -9.31
CA LEU A 192 -11.48 -10.48 -9.55
C LEU A 192 -11.94 -11.90 -9.84
N HIS A 193 -12.95 -12.37 -9.11
CA HIS A 193 -13.58 -13.66 -9.32
C HIS A 193 -15.11 -13.49 -9.34
N LEU A 194 -15.70 -13.72 -10.51
CA LEU A 194 -17.13 -13.65 -10.76
C LEU A 194 -17.74 -15.05 -10.76
N MET A 195 -18.69 -15.27 -9.86
CA MET A 195 -19.41 -16.52 -9.72
C MET A 195 -20.92 -16.32 -9.70
N THR A 196 -21.67 -17.36 -10.03
CA THR A 196 -23.12 -17.36 -9.82
C THR A 196 -23.41 -17.58 -8.34
N VAL A 197 -24.59 -17.15 -7.87
CA VAL A 197 -24.98 -17.38 -6.46
C VAL A 197 -24.92 -18.87 -6.08
N GLU A 198 -25.34 -19.77 -6.96
CA GLU A 198 -25.26 -21.22 -6.73
C GLU A 198 -23.81 -21.73 -6.52
N GLU A 199 -22.83 -21.12 -7.18
CA GLU A 199 -21.43 -21.46 -7.00
C GLU A 199 -20.84 -20.81 -5.73
N ALA A 200 -21.27 -19.59 -5.42
CA ALA A 200 -20.90 -18.90 -4.19
C ALA A 200 -21.36 -19.65 -2.95
N GLU A 201 -22.57 -20.22 -2.98
CA GLU A 201 -23.12 -21.04 -1.90
C GLU A 201 -22.33 -22.34 -1.69
N LYS A 202 -21.82 -22.95 -2.76
CA LYS A 202 -20.97 -24.16 -2.69
C LYS A 202 -19.57 -23.85 -2.18
N HIS A 203 -19.06 -22.65 -2.43
CA HIS A 203 -17.74 -22.19 -2.02
C HIS A 203 -17.87 -20.91 -1.20
N PRO A 204 -18.41 -20.96 0.02
CA PRO A 204 -18.68 -19.76 0.79
C PRO A 204 -17.36 -19.08 1.16
N ALA A 205 -17.37 -17.73 1.16
CA ALA A 205 -16.22 -16.92 1.53
C ALA A 205 -16.62 -15.81 2.51
N GLY A 206 -15.79 -15.57 3.52
CA GLY A 206 -15.93 -14.45 4.43
C GLY A 206 -15.46 -13.13 3.83
N LEU A 207 -15.86 -12.03 4.48
CA LEU A 207 -15.38 -10.68 4.18
C LEU A 207 -13.96 -10.48 4.73
N GLY A 208 -13.14 -9.72 4.02
CA GLY A 208 -11.76 -9.45 4.40
C GLY A 208 -10.92 -10.72 4.50
N ARG A 209 -10.54 -11.06 5.72
CA ARG A 209 -9.74 -12.26 6.08
C ARG A 209 -10.54 -13.26 6.92
N SER A 210 -11.84 -13.03 7.08
CA SER A 210 -12.69 -13.88 7.93
C SER A 210 -13.02 -15.21 7.25
N GLU A 211 -13.38 -16.20 8.07
CA GLU A 211 -14.00 -17.43 7.59
C GLU A 211 -15.39 -17.15 7.01
N PRO A 212 -15.92 -18.00 6.10
CA PRO A 212 -15.29 -19.19 5.52
C PRO A 212 -14.19 -18.88 4.48
N ASP A 213 -13.29 -19.83 4.22
CA ASP A 213 -12.12 -19.65 3.32
C ASP A 213 -11.26 -18.40 3.66
N PRO A 214 -10.64 -18.38 4.86
CA PRO A 214 -9.91 -17.21 5.34
C PRO A 214 -8.67 -16.94 4.50
N LEU A 215 -8.37 -15.65 4.28
CA LEU A 215 -7.12 -15.22 3.67
C LEU A 215 -6.00 -15.12 4.71
N ASP A 216 -4.79 -15.51 4.31
CA ASP A 216 -3.60 -15.36 5.14
C ASP A 216 -3.35 -13.89 5.48
N LYS A 217 -2.84 -13.64 6.69
CA LYS A 217 -2.43 -12.29 7.07
C LYS A 217 -1.30 -11.80 6.15
N PRO A 218 -1.34 -10.54 5.71
CA PRO A 218 -0.28 -9.98 4.88
C PRO A 218 1.04 -9.94 5.65
N ASN A 219 2.14 -10.19 4.96
CA ASN A 219 3.47 -10.01 5.52
C ASN A 219 3.79 -8.50 5.48
N ARG A 220 3.61 -7.81 6.60
CA ARG A 220 3.92 -6.39 6.74
C ARG A 220 5.26 -6.26 7.47
N PRO A 221 6.21 -5.44 7.00
CA PRO A 221 7.39 -5.11 7.80
C PRO A 221 6.93 -4.48 9.12
N ASP A 222 7.66 -4.73 10.21
CA ASP A 222 7.39 -4.14 11.53
C ASP A 222 7.73 -2.62 11.56
N SER A 223 7.44 -1.86 10.49
CA SER A 223 7.51 -0.39 10.46
C SER A 223 6.48 0.26 11.38
N SER A 224 5.56 -0.55 11.93
CA SER A 224 4.65 -0.24 13.04
C SER A 224 5.34 0.04 14.38
N PHE A 225 6.61 0.48 14.37
CA PHE A 225 7.26 1.05 15.54
C PHE A 225 6.60 2.38 15.90
N MET A 226 5.50 2.34 16.64
CA MET A 226 5.09 3.46 17.47
C MET A 226 6.32 3.84 18.32
N TRP A 227 6.98 4.95 17.99
CA TRP A 227 8.09 5.48 18.79
C TRP A 227 7.74 5.45 20.28
N PHE A 228 6.51 5.84 20.60
CA PHE A 228 6.05 5.95 21.98
C PHE A 228 6.08 4.63 22.74
N MET A 229 5.89 3.49 22.05
CA MET A 229 5.93 2.17 22.66
C MET A 229 7.37 1.69 22.91
N ASN A 230 8.37 2.28 22.25
CA ASN A 230 9.75 1.88 22.41
C ASN A 230 10.75 3.03 22.16
N PRO A 231 10.78 4.04 23.05
CA PRO A 231 11.53 5.28 22.84
C PRO A 231 13.04 5.03 22.65
N PHE A 232 13.60 4.00 23.28
CA PHE A 232 15.03 3.69 23.19
C PHE A 232 15.46 3.15 21.82
N LYS A 233 14.61 2.38 21.13
CA LYS A 233 14.92 1.87 19.78
C LYS A 233 14.80 2.99 18.74
N SER A 234 13.80 3.86 18.85
CA SER A 234 13.64 5.04 17.99
C SER A 234 14.79 6.03 18.21
N LEU A 235 15.12 6.38 19.46
CA LEU A 235 16.25 7.27 19.76
C LEU A 235 17.57 6.74 19.18
N ARG A 236 17.82 5.43 19.30
CA ARG A 236 19.00 4.76 18.72
C ARG A 236 19.01 4.85 17.19
N TYR A 237 17.89 4.58 16.53
CA TYR A 237 17.80 4.62 15.06
C TYR A 237 18.06 6.03 14.54
N ILE A 238 17.46 7.04 15.16
CA ILE A 238 17.57 8.45 14.78
C ILE A 238 18.95 9.04 15.05
N LEU A 239 19.50 8.81 16.25
CA LEU A 239 20.85 9.26 16.59
C LEU A 239 21.88 8.61 15.66
N TRP A 240 21.65 7.35 15.27
CA TRP A 240 22.56 6.62 14.40
C TRP A 240 22.38 6.95 12.91
N HIS A 241 21.19 7.31 12.45
CA HIS A 241 20.98 7.62 11.03
C HIS A 241 21.46 9.04 10.70
N ASN A 242 21.04 10.03 11.51
CA ASN A 242 21.31 11.44 11.22
C ASN A 242 22.63 11.93 11.82
N TYR A 243 23.01 11.43 13.00
CA TYR A 243 24.13 11.97 13.76
C TYR A 243 25.35 11.04 13.83
N LYS A 244 25.37 9.88 13.15
CA LYS A 244 26.52 8.95 13.21
C LYS A 244 27.86 9.62 12.93
N TRP A 245 27.94 10.47 11.91
CA TRP A 245 29.17 11.20 11.60
C TRP A 245 29.51 12.28 12.62
N VAL A 246 28.50 12.92 13.22
CA VAL A 246 28.69 13.92 14.27
C VAL A 246 29.20 13.25 15.56
N ILE A 247 28.58 12.14 15.96
CA ILE A 247 28.96 11.34 17.13
C ILE A 247 30.39 10.81 16.97
N ILE A 248 30.74 10.27 15.79
CA ILE A 248 32.10 9.81 15.50
C ILE A 248 33.11 10.97 15.62
N LYS A 249 32.82 12.15 15.04
CA LYS A 249 33.69 13.32 15.13
C LYS A 249 33.92 13.76 16.58
N VAL A 250 32.85 13.82 17.38
CA VAL A 250 32.94 14.19 18.81
C VAL A 250 33.79 13.19 19.59
N LEU A 251 33.59 11.88 19.37
CA LEU A 251 34.40 10.85 20.03
C LEU A 251 35.89 10.95 19.67
N VAL A 252 36.20 11.21 18.40
CA VAL A 252 37.60 11.40 17.97
C VAL A 252 38.22 12.64 18.62
N VAL A 253 37.51 13.77 18.65
CA VAL A 253 38.00 14.98 19.31
C VAL A 253 38.19 14.77 20.81
N ALA A 254 37.24 14.12 21.48
CA ALA A 254 37.33 13.80 22.90
C ALA A 254 38.53 12.87 23.20
N PHE A 255 38.76 11.87 22.34
CA PHE A 255 39.92 10.98 22.46
C PHE A 255 41.25 11.73 22.30
N LEU A 256 41.36 12.61 21.30
CA LEU A 256 42.55 13.44 21.09
C LEU A 256 42.78 14.40 22.28
N ALA A 257 41.72 15.01 22.81
CA ALA A 257 41.80 15.85 24.00
C ALA A 257 42.27 15.06 25.23
N ALA A 258 41.75 13.84 25.43
CA ALA A 258 42.19 12.96 26.50
C ALA A 258 43.68 12.61 26.38
N LEU A 259 44.17 12.31 25.16
CA LEU A 259 45.60 12.09 24.92
C LEU A 259 46.45 13.31 25.25
N LEU A 260 45.99 14.52 24.90
CA LEU A 260 46.69 15.76 25.24
C LEU A 260 46.73 16.00 26.75
N VAL A 261 45.61 15.80 27.46
CA VAL A 261 45.58 15.92 28.92
C VAL A 261 46.55 14.94 29.58
N LEU A 262 46.56 13.68 29.11
CA LEU A 262 47.45 12.64 29.64
C LEU A 262 48.92 12.96 29.33
N PHE A 263 49.20 13.50 28.15
CA PHE A 263 50.52 14.02 27.78
C PHE A 263 50.98 15.12 28.74
N PHE A 264 50.20 16.19 28.93
CA PHE A 264 50.55 17.27 29.85
C PHE A 264 50.63 16.84 31.32
N TYR A 265 49.81 15.88 31.74
CA TYR A 265 49.88 15.29 33.07
C TYR A 265 51.17 14.47 33.28
N SER A 266 51.62 13.74 32.26
CA SER A 266 52.86 12.95 32.31
C SER A 266 54.14 13.77 32.12
N MET A 267 54.06 14.94 31.47
CA MET A 267 55.21 15.85 31.26
C MET A 267 56.00 16.19 32.53
N PRO A 268 55.40 16.66 33.65
CA PRO A 268 56.16 16.99 34.86
C PRO A 268 56.85 15.77 35.47
N VAL A 269 56.24 14.57 35.39
CA VAL A 269 56.83 13.33 35.91
C VAL A 269 58.03 12.90 35.07
N VAL A 270 57.93 12.98 33.74
CA VAL A 270 59.03 12.64 32.81
C VAL A 270 60.16 13.67 32.87
N VAL A 271 59.84 14.96 32.95
CA VAL A 271 60.84 16.04 33.04
C VAL A 271 61.58 15.98 34.38
N VAL A 272 60.91 15.66 35.48
CA VAL A 272 61.56 15.45 36.79
C VAL A 272 62.40 14.18 36.80
N CYS A 273 61.95 13.07 36.18
CA CYS A 273 62.79 11.88 35.99
C CYS A 273 64.02 12.14 35.11
N CYS A 274 63.89 12.91 34.02
CA CYS A 274 65.00 13.31 33.15
C CYS A 274 65.97 14.29 33.85
N LEU A 275 65.48 15.19 34.71
CA LEU A 275 66.32 16.14 35.46
C LEU A 275 67.02 15.49 36.67
N LEU A 276 66.37 14.54 37.35
CA LEU A 276 66.97 13.80 38.48
C LEU A 276 67.94 12.70 37.99
N SER A 277 67.74 12.17 36.79
CA SER A 277 68.60 11.15 36.17
C SER A 277 69.65 11.78 35.26
N GLY A 278 70.42 12.74 35.80
CA GLY A 278 71.52 13.44 35.10
C GLY A 278 72.70 12.58 34.65
N ASN A 279 72.53 11.26 34.51
CA ASN A 279 73.33 10.34 33.70
C ASN A 279 72.67 8.95 33.78
N TYR A 280 72.83 8.14 32.73
CA TYR A 280 72.26 6.79 32.52
C TYR A 280 70.89 6.75 31.80
N LEU A 281 70.96 7.00 30.49
CA LEU A 281 69.95 6.74 29.46
C LEU A 281 69.51 5.26 29.31
N LEU A 282 69.85 4.34 30.23
CA LEU A 282 69.59 2.90 30.06
C LEU A 282 68.56 2.29 31.03
N ASN A 283 68.19 2.94 32.14
CA ASN A 283 67.33 2.30 33.15
C ASN A 283 65.86 2.75 33.16
N CYS A 284 65.48 3.80 32.43
CA CYS A 284 64.09 4.29 32.44
C CYS A 284 63.13 3.47 31.55
N LEU A 285 63.64 2.68 30.60
CA LEU A 285 62.82 1.80 29.76
C LEU A 285 62.35 0.52 30.49
N VAL A 286 62.95 0.18 31.64
CA VAL A 286 62.62 -1.06 32.37
C VAL A 286 61.47 -0.87 33.37
N SER A 287 61.25 0.34 33.92
CA SER A 287 60.19 0.54 34.93
C SER A 287 58.78 0.82 34.38
N VAL A 288 58.63 1.10 33.08
CA VAL A 288 57.30 1.36 32.48
C VAL A 288 56.58 0.07 32.04
N THR A 289 57.27 -1.08 32.06
CA THR A 289 56.65 -2.36 31.65
C THR A 289 56.14 -3.24 32.81
N TYR A 290 56.44 -2.94 34.08
CA TYR A 290 55.90 -3.72 35.21
C TYR A 290 55.68 -2.84 36.46
N PRO A 291 54.41 -2.64 36.87
CA PRO A 291 54.07 -2.97 38.25
C PRO A 291 52.71 -3.68 38.29
N VAL A 292 52.62 -4.87 37.71
CA VAL A 292 51.59 -5.84 38.05
C VAL A 292 52.30 -7.18 38.14
N ILE A 293 52.76 -7.54 39.35
CA ILE A 293 52.94 -8.90 39.91
C ILE A 293 53.65 -8.72 41.27
N LEU A 294 53.12 -9.39 42.31
CA LEU A 294 53.45 -9.39 43.75
C LEU A 294 52.69 -8.28 44.52
N ALA A 295 51.49 -8.48 45.07
CA ALA A 295 50.95 -9.61 45.84
C ALA A 295 51.87 -10.06 46.99
N HIS A 296 51.85 -9.29 48.08
CA HIS A 296 51.62 -9.79 49.44
C HIS A 296 51.28 -8.65 50.40
#